data_AF-A0A256YWC9-F1
#
_entry.id   AF-A0A256YWC9-F1
#
_cell.length_a   1.000
_cell.length_b   1.000
_cell.length_c   1.000
_cell.angle_alpha   90.00
_cell.angle_beta   90.00
_cell.angle_gamma   90.00
#
_symmetry.space_group_name_H-M   'P 1'
#
loop_
_entity.id
_entity.type
_entity.pdbx_description
1 polymer ?
#
loop_
_entity_poly.entity_id
_entity_poly.type
_entity_poly.pdbx_seq_one_letter_code
_entity_poly.pdbx_strand_id
1 'polypeptide(L)'
;MLSIEILRFPACLLVGAGLTFKGGDSKIFGVQELWNGWWRFLLLALIDLQGWIEELAYNYGYFGIFLVSFIGSVSIIFPIPYTIIIFMMGQLLEPSLLAVAGGLGSALGEFSGYVLGYYGRAVVNEKRRRKMDYMLKVFNRYGSITIFLFALTPLPDDLLFIPLGMMRYGFLKAFIPSFAGKFLMCFILAYGGRKSIEIVRKYLGESGGMWTTVITTLLLVVVLFVILRIDWEKIFFRYIERREGGKEGLDDSSEPSAS
;
A
#
# COMPACT_ATOMS: atom_id res chain seq x y z
N MET A 1 12.53 28.58 -23.22
CA MET A 1 13.32 29.45 -22.31
C MET A 1 13.39 28.70 -20.99
N LEU A 2 14.53 28.04 -20.73
CA LEU A 2 14.75 27.19 -19.56
C LEU A 2 14.74 28.05 -18.29
N SER A 3 14.07 27.60 -17.24
CA SER A 3 14.46 27.92 -15.87
C SER A 3 14.29 26.65 -15.04
N ILE A 4 15.43 25.99 -14.86
CA ILE A 4 15.67 24.93 -13.90
C ILE A 4 15.80 25.63 -12.55
N GLU A 5 14.75 25.59 -11.74
CA GLU A 5 14.81 25.94 -10.32
C GLU A 5 14.92 24.63 -9.52
N ILE A 6 16.01 23.89 -9.78
CA ILE A 6 16.44 22.74 -8.98
C ILE A 6 17.53 23.28 -8.07
N LEU A 7 17.41 23.03 -6.76
CA LEU A 7 18.28 23.43 -5.63
C LEU A 7 17.88 24.72 -4.90
N ARG A 8 16.81 24.64 -4.11
CA ARG A 8 16.76 25.39 -2.85
C ARG A 8 16.35 24.45 -1.72
N PHE A 9 17.31 23.63 -1.28
CA PHE A 9 17.27 23.01 0.04
C PHE A 9 16.96 24.10 1.07
N PRO A 10 15.94 23.96 1.92
CA PRO A 10 15.74 24.90 3.00
C PRO A 10 16.90 24.72 3.99
N ALA A 11 17.67 25.79 4.16
CA ALA A 11 18.64 25.99 5.22
C ALA A 11 17.96 26.08 6.60
N CYS A 12 17.20 25.06 6.99
CA CYS A 12 16.57 24.94 8.31
C CYS A 12 17.47 24.21 9.33
N LEU A 13 18.79 24.43 9.25
CA LEU A 13 19.78 23.91 10.20
C LEU A 13 20.35 24.99 11.14
N LEU A 14 19.88 26.23 11.04
CA LEU A 14 20.39 27.34 11.85
C LEU A 14 19.24 28.26 12.25
N VAL A 15 18.55 27.96 13.36
CA VAL A 15 18.10 28.92 14.39
C VAL A 15 17.32 28.14 15.47
N GLY A 16 17.81 28.19 16.71
CA GLY A 16 16.90 28.31 17.86
C GLY A 16 16.78 27.13 18.84
N ALA A 17 17.88 26.52 19.29
CA ALA A 17 17.87 25.72 20.53
C ALA A 17 18.55 26.51 21.67
N GLY A 18 17.90 27.57 22.14
CA GLY A 18 18.23 28.21 23.42
C GLY A 18 17.39 27.57 24.52
N LEU A 19 17.88 26.52 25.18
CA LEU A 19 17.29 26.01 26.41
C LEU A 19 18.39 25.71 27.43
N THR A 20 18.32 26.46 28.53
CA THR A 20 19.19 26.42 29.71
C THR A 20 19.23 25.02 30.32
N PHE A 21 20.44 24.48 30.41
CA PHE A 21 20.76 23.21 31.07
C PHE A 21 20.58 23.32 32.60
N LYS A 22 19.74 22.45 33.18
CA LYS A 22 19.82 22.10 34.60
C LYS A 22 19.85 20.57 34.73
N GLY A 23 20.92 20.09 35.35
CA GLY A 23 21.42 18.72 35.27
C GLY A 23 20.51 17.65 35.88
N GLY A 24 20.66 16.43 35.35
CA GLY A 24 20.08 15.21 35.93
C GLY A 24 20.13 13.99 35.01
N ASP A 25 19.77 14.15 33.72
CA ASP A 25 19.51 13.00 32.83
C ASP A 25 19.96 13.24 31.37
N SER A 26 21.17 13.81 31.19
CA SER A 26 21.64 14.31 29.90
C SER A 26 21.79 13.25 28.79
N LYS A 27 21.96 11.96 29.14
CA LYS A 27 22.17 10.91 28.13
C LYS A 27 20.88 10.37 27.52
N ILE A 28 19.81 10.24 28.30
CA ILE A 28 18.51 9.75 27.80
C ILE A 28 17.80 10.87 27.04
N PHE A 29 17.92 12.10 27.54
CA PHE A 29 17.32 13.29 26.92
C PHE A 29 17.92 13.62 25.54
N GLY A 30 19.25 13.50 25.39
CA GLY A 30 19.92 13.74 24.10
C GLY A 30 19.58 12.71 23.01
N VAL A 31 19.41 11.43 23.39
CA VAL A 31 18.99 10.37 22.46
C VAL A 31 17.53 10.57 22.04
N GLN A 32 16.65 11.00 22.96
CA GLN A 32 15.25 11.26 22.65
C GLN A 32 15.07 12.48 21.73
N GLU A 33 15.81 13.58 21.97
CA GLU A 33 15.80 14.76 21.11
C GLU A 33 16.37 14.47 19.71
N LEU A 34 17.46 13.68 19.63
CA LEU A 34 17.97 13.19 18.36
C LEU A 34 16.94 12.31 17.64
N TRP A 35 16.31 11.37 18.35
CA TRP A 35 15.26 10.52 17.80
C TRP A 35 14.07 11.33 17.26
N ASN A 36 13.61 12.32 18.03
CA ASN A 36 12.53 13.23 17.64
C ASN A 36 12.92 14.11 16.44
N GLY A 37 14.17 14.58 16.38
CA GLY A 37 14.70 15.35 15.26
C GLY A 37 14.78 14.52 13.97
N TRP A 38 15.29 13.30 14.06
CA TRP A 38 15.31 12.34 12.95
C TRP A 38 13.91 11.97 12.49
N TRP A 39 12.98 11.73 13.42
CA TRP A 39 11.59 11.43 13.09
C TRP A 39 10.89 12.62 12.42
N ARG A 40 11.09 13.84 12.92
CA ARG A 40 10.57 15.06 12.29
C ARG A 40 11.15 15.26 10.90
N PHE A 41 12.46 15.07 10.71
CA PHE A 41 13.09 15.16 9.40
C PHE A 41 12.49 14.15 8.42
N LEU A 42 12.34 12.90 8.85
CA LEU A 42 11.77 11.83 8.02
C LEU A 42 10.30 12.12 7.67
N LEU A 43 9.50 12.59 8.64
CA LEU A 43 8.11 13.01 8.39
C LEU A 43 8.04 14.18 7.41
N LEU A 44 8.88 15.21 7.57
CA LEU A 44 8.90 16.36 6.66
C LEU A 44 9.33 15.93 5.25
N ALA A 45 10.35 15.08 5.13
CA ALA A 45 10.79 14.53 3.86
C ALA A 45 9.68 13.71 3.17
N LEU A 46 8.89 12.95 3.93
CA LEU A 46 7.74 12.22 3.40
C LEU A 46 6.62 13.14 2.92
N ILE A 47 6.32 14.22 3.66
CA ILE A 47 5.30 15.20 3.27
C ILE A 47 5.74 15.93 1.98
N ASP A 48 6.99 16.36 1.92
CA ASP A 48 7.55 17.05 0.76
C ASP A 48 7.56 16.15 -0.49
N LEU A 49 7.93 14.88 -0.31
CA LEU A 49 7.85 13.86 -1.36
C LEU A 49 6.41 13.70 -1.86
N GLN A 50 5.43 13.65 -0.96
CA GLN A 50 4.03 13.50 -1.34
C GLN A 50 3.52 14.71 -2.14
N GLY A 51 3.87 15.93 -1.72
CA GLY A 51 3.52 17.16 -2.45
C GLY A 51 4.11 17.16 -3.87
N TRP A 52 5.37 16.78 -4.01
CA TRP A 52 6.03 16.69 -5.32
C TRP A 52 5.36 15.66 -6.26
N ILE A 53 4.94 14.52 -5.73
CA ILE A 53 4.24 13.47 -6.48
C ILE A 53 2.87 13.95 -6.94
N GLU A 54 2.14 14.67 -6.10
CA GLU A 54 0.85 15.27 -6.45
C GLU A 54 1.02 16.32 -7.56
N GLU A 55 1.97 17.25 -7.42
CA GLU A 55 2.27 18.25 -8.47
C GLU A 55 2.63 17.60 -9.80
N LEU A 56 3.39 16.50 -9.77
CA LEU A 56 3.75 15.75 -10.96
C LEU A 56 2.49 15.16 -11.63
N ALA A 57 1.56 14.61 -10.86
CA ALA A 57 0.28 14.12 -11.37
C ALA A 57 -0.57 15.24 -11.99
N TYR A 58 -0.69 16.39 -11.32
CA TYR A 58 -1.51 17.52 -11.79
C TYR A 58 -0.92 18.21 -13.03
N ASN A 59 0.39 18.43 -13.07
CA ASN A 59 1.04 19.16 -14.16
C ASN A 59 1.24 18.31 -15.42
N TYR A 60 1.47 17.00 -15.28
CA TYR A 60 1.75 16.10 -16.40
C TYR A 60 0.58 15.17 -16.76
N GLY A 61 -0.55 15.26 -16.04
CA GLY A 61 -1.78 14.51 -16.32
C GLY A 61 -1.55 13.00 -16.41
N TYR A 62 -1.90 12.39 -17.55
CA TYR A 62 -1.75 10.95 -17.77
C TYR A 62 -0.30 10.47 -17.64
N PHE A 63 0.67 11.23 -18.16
CA PHE A 63 2.09 10.86 -18.05
C PHE A 63 2.57 10.98 -16.61
N GLY A 64 2.09 11.98 -15.89
CA GLY A 64 2.37 12.11 -14.46
C GLY A 64 1.88 10.91 -13.68
N ILE A 65 0.65 10.46 -13.95
CA ILE A 65 0.06 9.28 -13.29
C ILE A 65 0.82 7.99 -13.62
N PHE A 66 1.30 7.84 -14.85
CA PHE A 66 2.19 6.75 -15.21
C PHE A 66 3.46 6.74 -14.34
N LEU A 67 4.14 7.89 -14.21
CA LEU A 67 5.36 8.01 -13.41
C LEU A 67 5.12 7.80 -11.92
N VAL A 68 4.05 8.40 -11.38
CA VAL A 68 3.63 8.25 -9.99
C VAL A 68 3.36 6.78 -9.66
N SER A 69 2.64 6.08 -10.54
CA SER A 69 2.31 4.67 -10.36
C SER A 69 3.55 3.77 -10.51
N PHE A 70 4.47 4.14 -11.40
CA PHE A 70 5.75 3.45 -11.54
C PHE A 70 6.62 3.61 -10.30
N ILE A 71 6.88 4.84 -9.86
CA ILE A 71 7.69 5.13 -8.66
C ILE A 71 7.05 4.51 -7.42
N GLY A 72 5.72 4.64 -7.28
CA GLY A 72 4.98 4.07 -6.16
C GLY A 72 5.08 2.55 -6.09
N SER A 73 5.12 1.87 -7.24
CA SER A 73 5.27 0.42 -7.31
C SER A 73 6.73 -0.07 -7.30
N VAL A 74 7.72 0.79 -7.54
CA VAL A 74 9.15 0.45 -7.34
C VAL A 74 9.54 0.56 -5.86
N SER A 75 8.81 1.38 -5.09
CA SER A 75 9.10 1.66 -3.69
C SER A 75 8.66 0.51 -2.78
N ILE A 76 9.43 -0.59 -2.80
CA ILE A 76 9.19 -1.81 -2.00
C ILE A 76 9.24 -1.52 -0.49
N ILE A 77 10.07 -0.55 -0.07
CA ILE A 77 10.34 -0.26 1.35
C ILE A 77 9.26 0.66 1.94
N PHE A 78 8.77 1.62 1.16
CA PHE A 78 7.77 2.59 1.58
C PHE A 78 6.65 2.60 0.54
N PRO A 79 5.56 1.84 0.77
CA PRO A 79 4.46 1.79 -0.19
C PRO A 79 3.83 3.17 -0.30
N ILE A 80 4.00 3.81 -1.45
CA ILE A 80 3.41 5.12 -1.74
C ILE A 80 1.96 4.86 -2.19
N PRO A 81 0.94 5.48 -1.55
CA PRO A 81 -0.47 5.21 -1.87
C PRO A 81 -0.90 5.88 -3.18
N TYR A 82 -0.31 5.49 -4.31
CA TYR A 82 -0.63 6.02 -5.65
C TYR A 82 -2.10 5.78 -6.05
N THR A 83 -2.76 4.82 -5.43
CA THR A 83 -4.19 4.50 -5.62
C THR A 83 -5.11 5.66 -5.27
N ILE A 84 -4.76 6.44 -4.24
CA ILE A 84 -5.51 7.63 -3.82
C ILE A 84 -5.42 8.71 -4.91
N ILE A 85 -4.23 8.90 -5.47
CA ILE A 85 -3.98 9.89 -6.52
C ILE A 85 -4.76 9.52 -7.79
N ILE A 86 -4.78 8.23 -8.18
CA ILE A 86 -5.58 7.75 -9.31
C ILE A 86 -7.08 8.01 -9.08
N PHE A 87 -7.58 7.73 -7.87
CA PHE A 87 -8.98 7.99 -7.52
C PHE A 87 -9.32 9.48 -7.61
N MET A 88 -8.46 10.37 -7.11
CA MET A 88 -8.66 11.82 -7.21
C MET A 88 -8.59 12.30 -8.67
N MET A 89 -7.60 11.85 -9.44
CA MET A 89 -7.43 12.24 -10.85
C MET A 89 -8.53 11.71 -11.75
N GLY A 90 -9.24 10.64 -11.37
CA GLY A 90 -10.40 10.12 -12.11
C GLY A 90 -11.53 11.15 -12.28
N GLN A 91 -11.56 12.18 -11.43
CA GLN A 91 -12.50 13.30 -11.54
C GLN A 91 -12.13 14.29 -12.65
N LEU A 92 -10.83 14.49 -12.88
CA LEU A 92 -10.30 15.53 -13.78
C LEU A 92 -9.99 14.98 -15.18
N LEU A 93 -9.53 13.74 -15.25
CA LEU A 93 -9.07 13.09 -16.47
C LEU A 93 -10.05 12.01 -16.96
N GLU A 94 -9.84 11.53 -18.18
CA GLU A 94 -10.60 10.42 -18.74
C GLU A 94 -10.19 9.09 -18.06
N PRO A 95 -11.11 8.37 -17.40
CA PRO A 95 -10.79 7.21 -16.57
C PRO A 95 -10.16 6.04 -17.31
N SER A 96 -10.49 5.80 -18.58
CA SER A 96 -9.94 4.68 -19.33
C SER A 96 -8.45 4.88 -19.62
N LEU A 97 -8.06 6.07 -20.07
CA LEU A 97 -6.67 6.46 -20.29
C LEU A 97 -5.90 6.55 -18.98
N LEU A 98 -6.54 7.04 -17.92
CA LEU A 98 -5.96 7.06 -16.58
C LEU A 98 -5.64 5.64 -16.09
N ALA A 99 -6.55 4.70 -16.32
CA ALA A 99 -6.35 3.29 -15.98
C ALA A 99 -5.24 2.64 -16.78
N VAL A 100 -5.13 2.95 -18.08
CA VAL A 100 -4.00 2.49 -18.93
C VAL A 100 -2.69 3.03 -18.39
N ALA A 101 -2.60 4.34 -18.13
CA ALA A 101 -1.39 4.99 -17.65
C ALA A 101 -0.95 4.46 -16.27
N GLY A 102 -1.88 4.42 -15.32
CA GLY A 102 -1.60 3.92 -13.96
C GLY A 102 -1.31 2.43 -13.94
N GLY A 103 -2.08 1.62 -14.68
CA GLY A 103 -1.86 0.18 -14.81
C GLY A 103 -0.50 -0.15 -15.45
N LEU A 104 -0.13 0.54 -16.54
CA LEU A 104 1.17 0.34 -17.19
C LEU A 104 2.33 0.78 -16.30
N GLY A 105 2.23 1.96 -15.70
CA GLY A 105 3.27 2.49 -14.81
C GLY A 105 3.51 1.53 -13.65
N SER A 106 2.44 1.08 -13.00
CA SER A 106 2.52 0.17 -11.87
C SER A 106 3.04 -1.23 -12.25
N ALA A 107 2.58 -1.82 -13.36
CA ALA A 107 3.08 -3.11 -13.84
C ALA A 107 4.57 -3.08 -14.20
N LEU A 108 5.06 -1.96 -14.74
CA LEU A 108 6.49 -1.75 -14.99
C LEU A 108 7.28 -1.54 -13.69
N GLY A 109 6.66 -0.98 -12.65
CA GLY A 109 7.28 -0.87 -11.33
C GLY A 109 7.52 -2.24 -10.70
N GLU A 110 6.49 -3.09 -10.67
CA GLU A 110 6.59 -4.50 -10.20
C GLU A 110 7.64 -5.31 -10.98
N PHE A 111 7.80 -5.03 -12.28
CA PHE A 111 8.84 -5.67 -13.07
C PHE A 111 10.23 -5.49 -12.45
N SER A 112 10.49 -4.33 -11.85
CA SER A 112 11.74 -4.07 -11.11
C SER A 112 11.90 -5.06 -9.94
N GLY A 113 10.84 -5.31 -9.17
CA GLY A 113 10.83 -6.31 -8.10
C GLY A 113 11.02 -7.74 -8.59
N TYR A 114 10.40 -8.10 -9.72
CA TYR A 114 10.61 -9.39 -10.39
C TYR A 114 12.08 -9.60 -10.79
N VAL A 115 12.68 -8.59 -11.42
CA VAL A 115 14.08 -8.62 -11.85
C VAL A 115 15.02 -8.73 -10.65
N LEU A 116 14.74 -7.97 -9.59
CA LEU A 116 15.49 -8.02 -8.34
C LEU A 116 15.42 -9.43 -7.71
N GLY A 117 14.25 -10.06 -7.70
CA GLY A 117 14.09 -11.46 -7.30
C GLY A 117 14.83 -12.44 -8.21
N TYR A 118 14.80 -12.23 -9.53
CA TYR A 118 15.46 -13.08 -10.51
C TYR A 118 16.99 -13.14 -10.29
N TYR A 119 17.62 -11.98 -10.09
CA TYR A 119 19.05 -11.91 -9.77
C TYR A 119 19.34 -12.32 -8.31
N GLY A 120 18.41 -12.03 -7.38
CA GLY A 120 18.50 -12.43 -5.98
C GLY A 120 18.54 -13.95 -5.77
N ARG A 121 18.06 -14.76 -6.73
CA ARG A 121 18.17 -16.23 -6.69
C ARG A 121 19.62 -16.70 -6.45
N ALA A 122 20.62 -15.95 -6.94
CA ALA A 122 22.04 -16.30 -6.79
C ALA A 122 22.48 -16.44 -5.32
N VAL A 123 21.87 -15.66 -4.42
CA VAL A 123 22.21 -15.61 -2.99
C VAL A 123 21.48 -16.70 -2.17
N VAL A 124 20.48 -17.35 -2.77
CA VAL A 124 19.66 -18.37 -2.10
C VAL A 124 20.35 -19.74 -2.09
N ASN A 125 20.40 -20.38 -0.91
CA ASN A 125 21.02 -21.69 -0.71
C ASN A 125 20.30 -22.84 -1.45
N GLU A 126 21.04 -23.88 -1.85
CA GLU A 126 20.61 -24.99 -2.72
C GLU A 126 19.37 -25.75 -2.18
N LYS A 127 19.31 -25.96 -0.86
CA LYS A 127 18.16 -26.60 -0.19
C LYS A 127 16.88 -25.77 -0.34
N ARG A 128 16.98 -24.44 -0.26
CA ARG A 128 15.84 -23.51 -0.36
C ARG A 128 15.41 -23.35 -1.81
N ARG A 129 16.37 -23.32 -2.75
CA ARG A 129 16.10 -23.38 -4.20
C ARG A 129 15.28 -24.61 -4.60
N ARG A 130 15.65 -25.80 -4.13
CA ARG A 130 14.89 -27.03 -4.41
C ARG A 130 13.43 -26.94 -3.96
N LYS A 131 13.16 -26.43 -2.74
CA LYS A 131 11.79 -26.21 -2.26
C LYS A 131 11.01 -25.24 -3.17
N MET A 132 11.66 -24.16 -3.59
CA MET A 132 11.08 -23.16 -4.50
C MET A 132 10.73 -23.75 -5.88
N ASP A 133 11.55 -24.65 -6.42
CA ASP A 133 11.27 -25.32 -7.69
C ASP A 133 10.07 -26.28 -7.61
N TYR A 134 9.81 -26.89 -6.44
CA TYR A 134 8.57 -27.65 -6.22
C TYR A 134 7.34 -26.72 -6.17
N MET A 135 7.44 -25.58 -5.49
CA MET A 135 6.37 -24.57 -5.47
C MET A 135 6.07 -24.04 -6.88
N LEU A 136 7.09 -23.85 -7.71
CA LEU A 136 6.94 -23.43 -9.09
C LEU A 136 6.06 -24.39 -9.91
N LYS A 137 6.17 -25.71 -9.69
CA LYS A 137 5.32 -26.70 -10.38
C LYS A 137 3.83 -26.52 -10.07
N VAL A 138 3.51 -26.16 -8.82
CA VAL A 138 2.13 -25.86 -8.39
C VAL A 138 1.67 -24.53 -8.99
N PHE A 139 2.52 -23.51 -8.93
CA PHE A 139 2.25 -22.17 -9.47
C PHE A 139 2.13 -22.15 -11.00
N ASN A 140 2.72 -23.10 -11.73
CA ASN A 140 2.60 -23.14 -13.19
C ASN A 140 1.15 -23.41 -13.66
N ARG A 141 0.29 -23.99 -12.81
CA ARG A 141 -1.12 -24.23 -13.12
C ARG A 141 -2.07 -23.08 -12.69
N TYR A 142 -1.86 -22.50 -11.51
CA TYR A 142 -2.77 -21.49 -10.93
C TYR A 142 -2.14 -20.10 -10.71
N GLY A 143 -0.87 -19.93 -11.06
CA GLY A 143 -0.10 -18.72 -10.81
C GLY A 143 -0.70 -17.50 -11.50
N SER A 144 -1.08 -17.61 -12.77
CA SER A 144 -1.65 -16.47 -13.50
C SER A 144 -2.96 -15.95 -12.89
N ILE A 145 -3.85 -16.84 -12.43
CA ILE A 145 -5.10 -16.44 -11.76
C ILE A 145 -4.80 -15.80 -10.40
N THR A 146 -3.87 -16.39 -9.65
CA THR A 146 -3.46 -15.87 -8.34
C THR A 146 -2.87 -14.47 -8.49
N ILE A 147 -1.97 -14.27 -9.44
CA ILE A 147 -1.33 -12.98 -9.73
C ILE A 147 -2.38 -11.93 -10.13
N PHE A 148 -3.32 -12.30 -11.00
CA PHE A 148 -4.40 -11.40 -11.40
C PHE A 148 -5.25 -10.95 -10.21
N LEU A 149 -5.68 -11.89 -9.35
CA LEU A 149 -6.50 -11.57 -8.19
C LEU A 149 -5.75 -10.72 -7.16
N PHE A 150 -4.46 -10.98 -6.95
CA PHE A 150 -3.62 -10.16 -6.08
C PHE A 150 -3.43 -8.75 -6.65
N ALA A 151 -3.14 -8.62 -7.95
CA ALA A 151 -2.97 -7.32 -8.62
C ALA A 151 -4.27 -6.50 -8.69
N LEU A 152 -5.43 -7.15 -8.58
CA LEU A 152 -6.73 -6.48 -8.50
C LEU A 152 -6.93 -5.80 -7.15
N THR A 153 -6.26 -6.28 -6.10
CA THR A 153 -6.34 -5.71 -4.76
C THR A 153 -5.25 -4.66 -4.53
N PRO A 154 -5.51 -3.60 -3.73
CA PRO A 154 -4.48 -2.63 -3.30
C PRO A 154 -3.51 -3.23 -2.27
N LEU A 155 -3.09 -4.48 -2.46
CA LEU A 155 -2.11 -5.15 -1.61
C LEU A 155 -0.70 -4.88 -2.14
N PRO A 156 0.32 -4.87 -1.26
CA PRO A 156 1.72 -4.79 -1.67
C PRO A 156 2.11 -6.08 -2.40
N ASP A 157 1.94 -6.06 -3.71
CA ASP A 157 2.19 -7.14 -4.66
C ASP A 157 3.68 -7.39 -4.92
N ASP A 158 4.55 -6.45 -4.53
CA ASP A 158 6.01 -6.65 -4.46
C ASP A 158 6.41 -7.91 -3.70
N LEU A 159 5.65 -8.25 -2.64
CA LEU A 159 5.84 -9.46 -1.85
C LEU A 159 5.61 -10.75 -2.65
N LEU A 160 4.87 -10.67 -3.75
CA LEU A 160 4.55 -11.78 -4.64
C LEU A 160 5.55 -11.83 -5.81
N PHE A 161 5.91 -10.68 -6.37
CA PHE A 161 6.78 -10.57 -7.55
C PHE A 161 8.24 -10.94 -7.27
N ILE A 162 8.78 -10.60 -6.09
CA ILE A 162 10.16 -10.96 -5.73
C ILE A 162 10.33 -12.50 -5.62
N PRO A 163 9.47 -13.25 -4.88
CA PRO A 163 9.51 -14.71 -4.89
C PRO A 163 9.29 -15.34 -6.27
N LEU A 164 8.38 -14.80 -7.09
CA LEU A 164 8.16 -15.29 -8.45
C LEU A 164 9.41 -15.15 -9.32
N GLY A 165 10.12 -14.01 -9.21
CA GLY A 165 11.41 -13.78 -9.86
C GLY A 165 12.46 -14.79 -9.41
N MET A 166 12.59 -15.01 -8.10
CA MET A 166 13.50 -16.01 -7.54
C MET A 166 13.17 -17.43 -8.02
N MET A 167 11.90 -17.76 -8.20
CA MET A 167 11.45 -19.06 -8.73
C MET A 167 11.67 -19.22 -10.23
N ARG A 168 12.03 -18.15 -10.96
CA ARG A 168 12.09 -18.11 -12.43
C ARG A 168 10.76 -18.52 -13.08
N TYR A 169 9.66 -17.99 -12.54
CA TYR A 169 8.37 -18.13 -13.18
C TYR A 169 8.37 -17.47 -14.58
N GLY A 170 7.47 -17.86 -15.48
CA GLY A 170 7.46 -17.26 -16.82
C GLY A 170 7.13 -15.76 -16.74
N PHE A 171 8.02 -14.89 -17.20
CA PHE A 171 7.82 -13.42 -17.15
C PHE A 171 6.47 -13.02 -17.74
N LEU A 172 6.15 -13.43 -18.97
CA LEU A 172 4.87 -13.14 -19.61
C LEU A 172 3.68 -13.72 -18.84
N LYS A 173 3.84 -14.89 -18.21
CA LYS A 173 2.79 -15.54 -17.42
C LYS A 173 2.50 -14.80 -16.10
N ALA A 174 3.43 -13.98 -15.62
CA ALA A 174 3.23 -13.10 -14.46
C ALA A 174 2.81 -11.69 -14.88
N PHE A 175 3.49 -11.11 -15.86
CA PHE A 175 3.29 -9.73 -16.29
C PHE A 175 1.91 -9.50 -16.92
N ILE A 176 1.44 -10.38 -17.80
CA ILE A 176 0.12 -10.21 -18.44
C ILE A 176 -1.02 -10.20 -17.40
N PRO A 177 -1.13 -11.19 -16.48
CA PRO A 177 -2.19 -11.17 -15.49
C PRO A 177 -2.02 -10.05 -14.44
N SER A 178 -0.79 -9.68 -14.06
CA SER A 178 -0.59 -8.52 -13.17
C SER A 178 -1.03 -7.23 -13.85
N PHE A 179 -0.58 -6.98 -15.07
CA PHE A 179 -0.99 -5.81 -15.84
C PHE A 179 -2.51 -5.74 -16.01
N ALA A 180 -3.16 -6.86 -16.34
CA ALA A 180 -4.61 -6.91 -16.45
C ALA A 180 -5.31 -6.63 -15.11
N GLY A 181 -4.80 -7.19 -14.01
CA GLY A 181 -5.33 -6.94 -12.66
C GLY A 181 -5.18 -5.49 -12.24
N LYS A 182 -4.00 -4.91 -12.42
CA LYS A 182 -3.70 -3.50 -12.12
C LYS A 182 -4.45 -2.53 -13.00
N PHE A 183 -4.55 -2.82 -14.30
CA PHE A 183 -5.37 -2.04 -15.21
C PHE A 183 -6.83 -2.02 -14.72
N LEU A 184 -7.40 -3.18 -14.39
CA LEU A 184 -8.77 -3.27 -13.90
C LEU A 184 -8.95 -2.57 -12.55
N MET A 185 -7.98 -2.70 -11.65
CA MET A 185 -7.97 -1.99 -10.37
C MET A 185 -7.95 -0.47 -10.58
N CYS A 186 -7.02 0.04 -11.38
CA CYS A 186 -6.93 1.47 -11.72
C CYS A 186 -8.19 1.95 -12.42
N PHE A 187 -8.82 1.11 -13.26
CA PHE A 187 -10.09 1.42 -13.91
C PHE A 187 -11.22 1.56 -12.89
N ILE A 188 -11.35 0.62 -11.95
CA ILE A 188 -12.34 0.70 -10.86
C ILE A 188 -12.12 1.97 -10.03
N LEU A 189 -10.87 2.29 -9.69
CA LEU A 189 -10.54 3.49 -8.91
C LEU A 189 -10.82 4.78 -9.69
N ALA A 190 -10.47 4.85 -10.97
CA ALA A 190 -10.69 6.03 -11.80
C ALA A 190 -12.18 6.31 -12.02
N TYR A 191 -12.96 5.26 -12.35
CA TYR A 191 -14.41 5.38 -12.46
C TYR A 191 -15.09 5.63 -11.12
N GLY A 192 -14.61 5.00 -10.06
CA GLY A 192 -15.03 5.26 -8.69
C GLY A 192 -14.81 6.72 -8.31
N GLY A 193 -13.65 7.28 -8.64
CA GLY A 193 -13.32 8.69 -8.48
C GLY A 193 -14.30 9.59 -9.23
N ARG A 194 -14.51 9.35 -10.52
CA ARG A 194 -15.46 10.13 -11.33
C ARG A 194 -16.89 10.07 -10.82
N LYS A 195 -17.37 8.88 -10.44
CA LYS A 195 -18.74 8.67 -9.96
C LYS A 195 -18.94 9.08 -8.51
N SER A 196 -17.87 9.13 -7.71
CA SER A 196 -17.95 9.53 -6.31
C SER A 196 -18.56 10.92 -6.16
N ILE A 197 -18.21 11.88 -7.03
CA ILE A 197 -18.75 13.24 -6.93
C ILE A 197 -20.20 13.33 -7.37
N GLU A 198 -20.64 12.51 -8.33
CA GLU A 198 -22.05 12.43 -8.74
C GLU A 198 -22.89 11.81 -7.62
N ILE A 199 -22.39 10.75 -6.99
CA ILE A 199 -23.01 10.10 -5.84
C ILE A 199 -23.08 11.08 -4.66
N VAL A 200 -21.96 11.72 -4.31
CA VAL A 200 -21.90 12.70 -3.23
C VAL A 200 -22.82 13.89 -3.53
N ARG A 201 -22.82 14.45 -4.75
CA ARG A 201 -23.74 15.55 -5.08
C ARG A 201 -25.21 15.13 -5.11
N LYS A 202 -25.52 13.91 -5.55
CA LYS A 202 -26.90 13.39 -5.64
C LYS A 202 -27.48 13.02 -4.29
N TYR A 203 -26.67 12.49 -3.37
CA TYR A 203 -27.13 12.02 -2.07
C TYR A 203 -26.81 12.98 -0.91
N LEU A 204 -25.70 13.72 -0.98
CA LEU A 204 -25.20 14.65 0.05
C LEU A 204 -25.22 16.13 -0.36
N GLY A 205 -25.58 16.46 -1.61
CA GLY A 205 -25.82 17.85 -2.03
C GLY A 205 -27.20 18.35 -1.59
N GLU A 206 -27.44 19.67 -1.73
CA GLU A 206 -28.71 20.35 -1.38
C GLU A 206 -29.98 19.71 -2.01
N SER A 207 -29.80 18.90 -3.06
CA SER A 207 -30.86 18.19 -3.79
C SER A 207 -31.31 16.86 -3.17
N GLY A 208 -30.61 16.32 -2.17
CA GLY A 208 -31.02 15.10 -1.46
C GLY A 208 -32.29 15.28 -0.61
N GLY A 209 -32.70 16.54 -0.40
CA GLY A 209 -33.82 16.88 0.46
C GLY A 209 -33.58 16.48 1.92
N MET A 210 -34.55 16.77 2.78
CA MET A 210 -34.46 16.41 4.20
C MET A 210 -34.29 14.88 4.40
N TRP A 211 -34.83 14.08 3.49
CA TRP A 211 -34.86 12.62 3.59
C TRP A 211 -33.48 11.96 3.51
N THR A 212 -32.58 12.38 2.62
CA THR A 212 -31.24 11.78 2.57
C THR A 212 -30.42 12.10 3.81
N THR A 213 -30.57 13.31 4.36
CA THR A 213 -29.89 13.72 5.60
C THR A 213 -30.42 12.94 6.80
N VAL A 214 -31.74 12.77 6.91
CA VAL A 214 -32.35 11.95 7.97
C VAL A 214 -31.91 10.50 7.86
N ILE A 215 -31.91 9.90 6.67
CA ILE A 215 -31.51 8.50 6.46
C ILE A 215 -30.03 8.28 6.77
N THR A 216 -29.14 9.15 6.29
CA THR A 216 -27.70 9.05 6.56
C THR A 216 -27.36 9.26 8.03
N THR A 217 -28.02 10.21 8.69
CA THR A 217 -27.89 10.45 10.14
C THR A 217 -28.39 9.25 10.94
N LEU A 218 -29.54 8.69 10.58
CA LEU A 218 -30.11 7.53 11.27
C LEU A 218 -29.23 6.28 11.08
N LEU A 219 -28.68 6.07 9.89
CA LEU A 219 -27.74 4.98 9.62
C LEU A 219 -26.47 5.12 10.49
N LEU A 220 -25.91 6.32 10.60
CA LEU A 220 -24.78 6.60 11.48
C LEU A 220 -25.09 6.28 12.95
N VAL A 221 -26.25 6.69 13.43
CA VAL A 221 -26.70 6.41 14.81
C VAL A 221 -26.88 4.91 15.03
N VAL A 222 -27.44 4.16 14.08
CA VAL A 222 -27.58 2.71 14.18
C VAL A 222 -26.22 2.02 14.21
N VAL A 223 -25.28 2.42 13.35
CA VAL A 223 -23.92 1.87 13.36
C VAL A 223 -23.24 2.12 14.70
N LEU A 224 -23.32 3.35 15.22
CA LEU A 224 -22.78 3.69 16.53
C LEU A 224 -23.45 2.89 17.65
N PHE A 225 -24.78 2.74 17.61
CA PHE A 225 -25.51 1.94 18.59
C PHE A 225 -25.08 0.48 18.57
N VAL A 226 -24.91 -0.11 17.38
CA VAL A 226 -24.43 -1.49 17.22
C VAL A 226 -23.02 -1.63 17.78
N ILE A 227 -22.10 -0.72 17.43
CA ILE A 227 -20.73 -0.72 17.96
C ILE A 227 -20.75 -0.60 19.49
N LEU A 228 -21.60 0.25 20.07
CA LEU A 228 -21.67 0.42 21.53
C LEU A 228 -22.37 -0.73 22.25
N ARG A 229 -23.30 -1.43 21.60
CA ARG A 229 -24.03 -2.58 22.17
C ARG A 229 -23.29 -3.90 22.06
N ILE A 230 -22.38 -4.02 21.11
CA ILE A 230 -21.55 -5.21 20.97
C ILE A 230 -20.54 -5.20 22.12
N ASP A 231 -20.64 -6.19 23.01
CA ASP A 231 -19.63 -6.48 24.02
C ASP A 231 -18.35 -6.96 23.31
N TRP A 232 -17.52 -6.01 22.87
CA TRP A 232 -16.25 -6.28 22.21
C TRP A 232 -15.34 -7.18 23.08
N GLU A 233 -15.50 -7.11 24.40
CA GLU A 233 -14.82 -7.97 25.37
C GLU A 233 -15.12 -9.45 25.14
N LYS A 234 -16.40 -9.85 25.06
CA LYS A 234 -16.79 -11.25 24.81
C LYS A 234 -16.34 -11.75 23.44
N ILE A 235 -16.37 -10.88 22.43
CA ILE A 235 -15.91 -11.22 21.08
C ILE A 235 -14.39 -11.40 21.06
N PHE A 236 -13.66 -10.49 21.73
CA PHE A 236 -12.21 -10.52 21.81
C PHE A 236 -11.72 -11.78 22.54
N PHE A 237 -12.31 -12.10 23.70
CA PHE A 237 -11.94 -13.30 24.45
C PHE A 237 -12.22 -14.60 23.69
N ARG A 238 -13.36 -14.71 23.00
CA ARG A 238 -13.64 -15.91 22.16
C ARG A 238 -12.62 -16.10 21.03
N TYR A 239 -12.03 -15.01 20.51
CA TYR A 239 -10.99 -15.08 19.48
C TYR A 239 -9.62 -15.49 20.04
N ILE A 240 -9.24 -15.01 21.22
CA ILE A 240 -7.99 -15.42 21.88
C ILE A 240 -8.07 -16.88 22.34
N GLU A 241 -9.15 -17.26 23.01
CA GLU A 241 -9.34 -18.60 23.58
C GLU A 241 -9.34 -19.68 22.48
N ARG A 242 -9.93 -19.39 21.31
CA ARG A 242 -9.84 -20.27 20.13
C ARG A 242 -8.43 -20.41 19.57
N ARG A 243 -7.58 -19.38 19.73
CA ARG A 243 -6.20 -19.37 19.25
C ARG A 243 -5.24 -20.05 20.21
N GLU A 244 -5.52 -19.99 21.51
CA GLU A 244 -4.75 -20.67 22.56
C GLU A 244 -5.13 -22.15 22.68
N GLY A 245 -6.43 -22.49 22.67
CA GLY A 245 -6.89 -23.89 22.63
C GLY A 245 -6.49 -24.64 21.35
N GLY A 246 -6.22 -23.91 20.25
CA GLY A 246 -5.65 -24.50 19.03
C GLY A 246 -4.14 -24.77 19.11
N LYS A 247 -3.41 -24.17 20.07
CA LYS A 247 -1.99 -24.44 20.30
C LYS A 247 -1.77 -25.61 21.25
N GLU A 248 -2.60 -25.76 22.28
CA GLU A 248 -2.53 -26.90 23.22
C GLU A 248 -2.88 -28.23 22.53
N GLY A 249 -3.86 -28.24 21.60
CA GLY A 249 -4.21 -29.44 20.84
C GLY A 249 -3.18 -29.88 19.78
N LEU A 250 -2.13 -29.09 19.53
CA LEU A 250 -1.04 -29.43 18.62
C LEU A 250 0.19 -30.00 19.36
N ASP A 251 0.40 -29.64 20.61
CA ASP A 251 1.51 -30.14 21.43
C ASP A 251 1.24 -31.58 21.92
N ASP A 252 -0.01 -31.87 22.32
CA ASP A 252 -0.46 -33.18 22.84
C ASP A 252 -0.50 -34.29 21.77
N SER A 253 -0.47 -33.93 20.48
CA SER A 253 -0.45 -34.90 19.37
C SER A 253 0.96 -35.34 18.93
N SER A 254 2.01 -34.86 19.61
CA SER A 254 3.40 -35.06 19.19
C SER A 254 4.27 -35.90 20.14
N GLU A 255 3.73 -36.47 21.22
CA GLU A 255 4.43 -37.51 21.98
C GLU A 255 4.19 -38.90 21.37
N PRO A 256 5.21 -39.57 20.80
CA PRO A 256 5.07 -40.96 20.43
C PRO A 256 5.17 -41.79 21.71
N SER A 257 4.11 -42.56 21.99
CA SER A 257 4.08 -43.61 23.00
C SER A 257 5.27 -44.56 22.80
N ALA A 258 6.31 -44.39 23.61
CA ALA A 258 7.38 -45.35 23.77
C ALA A 258 6.90 -46.45 24.70
N SER A 259 6.56 -47.61 24.14
CA SER A 259 6.55 -48.91 24.81
C SER A 259 6.57 -50.03 23.78
#